data_AF-A0ABD0QQ12-F1
#
_entry.id   AF-A0ABD0QQ12-F1
#
_cell.length_a   1.000
_cell.length_b   1.000
_cell.length_c   1.000
_cell.angle_alpha   90.00
_cell.angle_beta   90.00
_cell.angle_gamma   90.00
#
_symmetry.space_group_name_H-M   'P 1'
#
loop_
_entity.id
_entity.type
_entity.pdbx_description
1 polymer ?
#
loop_
_entity_poly.entity_id
_entity_poly.type
_entity_poly.pdbx_seq_one_letter_code
_entity_poly.pdbx_strand_id
1 'polypeptide(L)' 'MELLALNKLKWDLASVTPHDFIEHFLAKLPIHQSSKQILRKHAQTFVALCAT' A
#
# COMPACT_ATOMS: atom_id res chain seq x y z
N MET A 1 -2.50 -24.18 7.56
CA MET A 1 -1.87 -23.44 6.43
C MET A 1 -1.05 -22.24 6.91
N GLU A 2 -1.51 -21.49 7.91
CA GLU A 2 -0.78 -20.34 8.47
C GLU A 2 0.67 -20.65 8.87
N LEU A 3 0.91 -21.62 9.77
CA LEU A 3 2.28 -22.00 10.18
C LEU A 3 3.16 -22.49 9.02
N LEU A 4 2.58 -23.10 7.99
CA LEU A 4 3.33 -23.48 6.80
C LEU A 4 3.78 -22.22 6.04
N ALA A 5 2.90 -21.24 5.82
CA ALA A 5 3.24 -19.97 5.19
C ALA A 5 4.30 -19.20 5.99
N LEU A 6 4.14 -19.09 7.31
CA LEU A 6 5.10 -18.42 8.20
C LEU A 6 6.50 -19.04 8.11
N ASN A 7 6.57 -20.37 8.17
CA ASN A 7 7.85 -21.08 8.07
C ASN A 7 8.47 -20.94 6.67
N LYS A 8 7.66 -20.92 5.60
CA LYS A 8 8.16 -20.70 4.23
C LYS A 8 8.72 -19.29 4.05
N LEU A 9 8.10 -18.28 4.66
CA LEU A 9 8.58 -16.90 4.67
C LEU A 9 9.70 -16.65 5.70
N LYS A 10 10.13 -17.68 6.45
CA LYS A 10 11.13 -17.54 7.53
C LYS A 10 10.74 -16.48 8.57
N TRP A 11 9.45 -16.32 8.82
CA TRP A 11 8.89 -15.30 9.71
C TRP A 11 9.16 -13.85 9.26
N ASP A 12 9.59 -13.63 8.01
CA ASP A 12 9.70 -12.29 7.43
C ASP A 12 8.32 -11.80 6.96
N LEU A 13 7.64 -11.08 7.86
CA LEU A 13 6.29 -10.54 7.65
C LEU A 13 6.26 -9.02 7.48
N ALA A 14 7.39 -8.35 7.69
CA ALA A 14 7.49 -6.90 7.74
C ALA A 14 7.92 -6.30 6.39
N SER A 15 7.43 -6.88 5.29
CA SER A 15 7.73 -6.39 3.95
C SER A 15 7.11 -5.02 3.72
N VAL A 16 7.84 -4.15 3.03
CA VAL A 16 7.32 -2.85 2.62
C VAL A 16 6.23 -3.05 1.57
N THR A 17 5.13 -2.33 1.73
CA THR A 17 3.96 -2.38 0.86
C THR A 17 3.82 -1.08 0.06
N PRO A 18 3.06 -1.09 -1.05
CA PRO A 18 2.73 0.15 -1.75
C PRO A 18 2.03 1.19 -0.85
N HIS A 19 1.26 0.74 0.15
CA HIS A 19 0.56 1.62 1.08
C HIS A 19 1.49 2.53 1.87
N ASP A 20 2.70 2.04 2.21
CA ASP A 20 3.71 2.81 2.95
C ASP A 20 4.19 4.05 2.17
N PHE A 21 4.05 4.03 0.84
CA PHE A 21 4.49 5.11 -0.03
C PHE A 21 3.37 6.03 -0.53
N ILE A 22 2.10 5.63 -0.44
CA ILE A 22 0.98 6.44 -0.96
C ILE A 22 1.00 7.85 -0.35
N GLU A 23 1.14 7.95 0.98
CA GLU A 23 1.17 9.26 1.65
C GLU A 23 2.44 10.04 1.31
N HIS A 24 3.58 9.35 1.20
CA HIS A 24 4.85 9.96 0.81
C HIS A 24 4.75 10.64 -0.57
N PHE A 25 4.12 9.99 -1.54
CA PHE A 25 3.92 10.56 -2.87
C PHE A 25 2.87 11.68 -2.86
N LEU A 26 1.73 11.49 -2.19
CA LEU A 26 0.68 12.51 -2.10
C LEU A 26 1.16 13.79 -1.41
N ALA A 27 2.10 13.69 -0.46
CA ALA A 27 2.70 14.84 0.21
C ALA A 27 3.56 15.70 -0.73
N LYS A 28 4.18 15.08 -1.75
CA LYS A 28 5.10 15.74 -2.69
C LYS A 28 4.43 16.27 -3.95
N LEU A 29 3.19 15.86 -4.22
CA LEU A 29 2.46 16.31 -5.41
C LEU A 29 1.95 17.75 -5.24
N PRO A 30 2.16 18.64 -6.22
CA PRO A 30 1.64 20.01 -6.21
C PRO A 30 0.15 20.02 -6.58
N ILE A 31 -0.69 19.43 -5.73
CA ILE A 31 -2.14 19.28 -5.94
C ILE A 31 -2.93 19.88 -4.78
N HIS A 32 -4.18 20.28 -5.08
CA HIS A 32 -5.07 20.82 -4.07
C HIS A 32 -5.39 19.78 -2.99
N GLN A 33 -5.51 20.24 -1.74
CA GLN A 33 -5.72 19.35 -0.59
C GLN A 33 -7.03 18.54 -0.70
N SER A 34 -8.06 19.11 -1.33
CA SER A 34 -9.33 18.40 -1.59
C SER A 34 -9.16 17.19 -2.51
N SER A 35 -8.23 17.24 -3.48
CA SER A 35 -7.99 16.15 -4.43
C SER A 35 -7.22 14.98 -3.80
N LYS A 36 -6.43 15.23 -2.75
CA LYS A 36 -5.60 14.20 -2.09
C LYS A 36 -6.43 13.03 -1.55
N GLN A 37 -7.61 13.32 -1.01
CA GLN A 37 -8.48 12.27 -0.44
C GLN A 37 -9.00 11.31 -1.52
N ILE A 38 -9.40 11.84 -2.67
CA ILE A 38 -9.90 11.05 -3.80
C ILE A 38 -8.76 10.20 -4.39
N LEU A 39 -7.60 10.83 -4.61
CA LEU A 39 -6.41 10.13 -5.12
C LEU A 39 -5.92 9.02 -4.18
N ARG A 40 -5.95 9.25 -2.86
CA ARG A 40 -5.62 8.22 -1.87
C ARG A 40 -6.53 7.00 -2.00
N LYS A 41 -7.85 7.23 -2.07
CA LYS A 41 -8.84 6.15 -2.22
C LYS A 41 -8.61 5.36 -3.50
N HIS A 42 -8.42 6.04 -4.64
CA HIS A 42 -8.14 5.37 -5.90
C HIS A 42 -6.81 4.59 -5.88
N ALA A 43 -5.75 5.16 -5.31
CA ALA A 43 -4.48 4.46 -5.15
C ALA A 43 -4.64 3.18 -4.32
N GLN A 44 -5.36 3.24 -3.20
CA GLN A 44 -5.65 2.05 -2.38
C GLN A 44 -6.45 0.99 -3.16
N THR A 45 -7.48 1.40 -3.91
CA THR A 45 -8.25 0.48 -4.77
C THR A 45 -7.37 -0.17 -5.83
N PHE A 46 -6.48 0.60 -6.49
CA PHE A 46 -5.57 0.04 -7.48
C PHE A 46 -4.53 -0.89 -6.86
N VAL A 47 -4.00 -0.56 -5.68
CA VAL A 47 -3.10 -1.47 -4.95
C VAL A 47 -3.80 -2.79 -4.65
N ALA A 48 -5.06 -2.76 -4.19
CA ALA A 48 -5.84 -3.96 -3.96
C ALA A 48 -6.07 -4.76 -5.26
N LEU A 49 -6.44 -4.10 -6.36
CA LEU A 49 -6.64 -4.74 -7.67
C LEU A 49 -5.36 -5.36 -8.25
N CYS A 50 -4.18 -4.83 -7.93
CA CYS A 50 -2.90 -5.39 -8.38
C CYS A 50 -2.37 -6.52 -7.49
N ALA A 51 -2.87 -6.63 -6.25
CA ALA A 51 -2.45 -7.63 -5.28
C ALA A 51 -3.33 -8.90 -5.29
N THR A 52 -4.42 -8.89 -6.04
CA THR A 52 -5.27 -10.06 -6.35
C THR A 52 -4.73 -10.81 -7.56
#